data_AF-A0A2D5MTR9-F1
#
_entry.id   AF-A0A2D5MTR9-F1
#
_cell.length_a   1.000
_cell.length_b   1.000
_cell.length_c   1.000
_cell.angle_alpha   90.00
_cell.angle_beta   90.00
_cell.angle_gamma   90.00
#
_symmetry.space_group_name_H-M   'P 1'
#
loop_
_entity.id
_entity.type
_entity.pdbx_description
1 polymer ?
#
loop_
_entity_poly.entity_id
_entity_poly.type
_entity_poly.pdbx_seq_one_letter_code
_entity_poly.pdbx_strand_id
1 'polypeptide(L)' 'MRNTFVALTLFALAKPVSTQAADKPNILIILVDDLGYGDLSCYGAKDLKSPHLDALMAEGMRFDSFYAN' A
#
# COMPACT_ATOMS: atom_id res chain seq x y z
N MET A 1 17.70 -51.63 3.14
CA MET A 1 16.91 -51.39 4.37
C MET A 1 17.35 -50.14 5.17
N ARG A 2 18.55 -49.59 4.97
CA ARG A 2 19.05 -48.40 5.72
C ARG A 2 18.68 -47.03 5.09
N ASN A 3 18.43 -46.99 3.78
CA ASN A 3 18.06 -45.74 3.07
C ASN A 3 16.55 -45.42 3.12
N THR A 4 15.71 -46.42 3.43
CA THR A 4 14.26 -46.23 3.52
C THR A 4 13.85 -45.46 4.77
N PHE A 5 14.60 -45.57 5.88
CA PHE A 5 14.31 -44.83 7.10
C PHE A 5 14.68 -43.34 6.98
N VAL A 6 15.79 -42.99 6.32
CA VAL A 6 16.23 -41.59 6.13
C VAL A 6 15.22 -40.80 5.27
N ALA A 7 14.65 -41.45 4.25
CA ALA A 7 13.63 -40.82 3.40
C ALA A 7 12.34 -40.50 4.17
N LEU A 8 11.97 -41.34 5.16
CA LEU A 8 10.77 -41.15 5.97
C LEU A 8 10.95 -40.03 7.02
N THR A 9 12.16 -39.85 7.56
CA THR A 9 12.46 -38.73 8.47
C THR A 9 12.50 -37.38 7.76
N LEU A 10 12.92 -37.34 6.48
CA LEU A 10 12.97 -36.09 5.71
C LEU A 10 11.57 -35.57 5.33
N PHE A 11 10.60 -36.45 5.15
CA PHE A 11 9.23 -36.07 4.78
C PHE A 11 8.45 -35.45 5.95
N ALA A 12 8.79 -35.82 7.19
CA ALA A 12 8.12 -35.35 8.40
C ALA A 12 8.47 -33.90 8.81
N LEU A 13 9.52 -33.30 8.22
CA LEU A 13 9.91 -31.91 8.50
C LEU A 13 9.32 -30.88 7.52
N ALA A 14 8.59 -31.32 6.50
CA ALA A 14 7.95 -30.41 5.55
C ALA A 14 6.75 -29.72 6.20
N LYS A 15 6.99 -28.52 6.78
CA LYS A 15 5.90 -27.64 7.22
C LYS A 15 5.10 -27.21 6.00
N PRO A 16 3.75 -27.27 6.04
CA PRO A 16 2.94 -26.75 4.95
C PRO A 16 3.18 -25.25 4.87
N VAL A 17 3.78 -24.80 3.77
CA VAL A 17 3.76 -23.40 3.37
C VAL A 17 2.32 -23.11 2.94
N SER A 18 1.57 -22.46 3.82
CA SER A 18 0.33 -21.83 3.41
C SER A 18 0.71 -20.64 2.55
N THR A 19 0.47 -20.74 1.24
CA THR A 19 0.53 -19.60 0.34
C THR A 19 -0.66 -18.72 0.67
N GLN A 20 -0.50 -17.81 1.63
CA GLN A 20 -1.49 -16.75 1.84
C GLN A 20 -1.45 -15.88 0.59
N ALA A 21 -2.47 -16.04 -0.27
CA ALA A 21 -2.65 -15.13 -1.39
C ALA A 21 -2.72 -13.73 -0.80
N ALA A 22 -1.89 -12.81 -1.30
CA ALA A 22 -1.94 -11.44 -0.85
C ALA A 22 -3.37 -10.93 -1.02
N ASP A 23 -3.95 -10.39 0.06
CA ASP A 23 -5.30 -9.85 0.01
C ASP A 23 -5.35 -8.79 -1.09
N LYS A 24 -6.34 -8.90 -1.98
CA LYS A 24 -6.51 -7.92 -3.06
C LYS A 24 -6.82 -6.57 -2.42
N PRO A 25 -6.05 -5.50 -2.70
CA PRO A 25 -6.32 -4.21 -2.11
C PRO A 25 -7.63 -3.65 -2.64
N ASN A 26 -8.36 -2.94 -1.79
CA ASN A 26 -9.44 -2.08 -2.25
C ASN A 26 -8.83 -0.79 -2.82
N ILE A 27 -9.34 -0.33 -3.96
CA ILE A 27 -8.86 0.89 -4.63
C ILE A 27 -9.98 1.93 -4.57
N LEU A 28 -9.71 3.08 -3.95
CA LEU A 28 -10.59 4.24 -3.91
C LEU A 28 -9.93 5.39 -4.67
N ILE A 29 -10.64 5.95 -5.64
CA ILE A 29 -10.21 7.12 -6.41
C ILE A 29 -11.08 8.29 -6.00
N ILE A 30 -10.46 9.37 -5.53
CA ILE A 30 -11.13 10.63 -5.21
C ILE A 30 -10.66 11.64 -6.27
N LEU A 31 -11.59 12.09 -7.11
CA LEU A 31 -11.36 13.13 -8.11
C LEU A 31 -12.15 14.37 -7.71
N VAL A 32 -11.49 15.53 -7.73
CA VAL A 32 -12.08 16.81 -7.33
C VAL A 32 -12.07 17.72 -8.55
N ASP A 33 -13.20 18.38 -8.80
CA ASP A 33 -13.37 19.34 -9.87
C ASP A 33 -12.71 20.68 -9.51
N ASP A 34 -12.02 21.30 -10.47
CA ASP A 34 -11.37 22.62 -10.35
C ASP A 34 -10.49 22.85 -9.10
N LEU A 35 -9.87 21.80 -8.54
CA LEU A 35 -8.94 21.95 -7.42
C LEU A 35 -7.59 22.50 -7.89
N GLY A 36 -7.22 23.69 -7.44
CA GLY A 36 -5.93 24.31 -7.71
C GLY A 36 -4.79 23.68 -6.92
N TYR A 37 -3.58 23.66 -7.51
CA TYR A 37 -2.39 23.10 -6.86
C TYR A 37 -2.09 23.74 -5.49
N GLY A 38 -2.33 25.04 -5.37
CA GLY A 38 -2.07 25.81 -4.14
C GLY A 38 -3.20 25.79 -3.11
N ASP A 39 -4.31 25.08 -3.35
CA ASP A 39 -5.52 25.17 -2.51
C ASP A 39 -5.44 24.28 -1.27
N LEU A 40 -4.57 23.27 -1.26
CA LEU A 40 -4.40 22.36 -0.12
C LEU A 40 -3.30 22.84 0.83
N SER A 41 -3.52 22.68 2.14
CA SER A 41 -2.51 23.06 3.14
C SER A 41 -1.22 22.25 3.00
N CYS A 42 -1.29 21.00 2.55
CA CYS A 42 -0.12 20.19 2.22
C CYS A 42 0.70 20.72 1.02
N TYR A 43 0.18 21.64 0.22
CA TYR A 43 0.91 22.36 -0.84
C TYR A 43 1.20 23.83 -0.50
N GLY A 44 0.89 24.27 0.74
CA GLY A 44 1.27 25.59 1.24
C GLY A 44 0.14 26.62 1.32
N ALA A 45 -1.12 26.22 1.15
CA ALA A 45 -2.27 27.09 1.42
C ALA A 45 -2.20 27.63 2.87
N LYS A 46 -2.48 28.92 3.06
CA LYS A 46 -2.42 29.59 4.38
C LYS A 46 -3.79 29.90 4.98
N ASP A 47 -4.80 29.95 4.12
CA ASP A 47 -6.18 30.34 4.39
C ASP A 47 -7.11 29.11 4.41
N LEU A 48 -6.86 28.13 3.54
CA LEU A 48 -7.59 26.86 3.51
C LEU A 48 -6.92 25.79 4.38
N LYS A 49 -7.74 25.01 5.08
CA LYS A 49 -7.29 23.90 5.93
C LYS A 49 -7.82 22.58 5.38
N SER A 50 -6.92 21.63 5.13
CA SER A 50 -7.28 20.30 4.63
C SER A 50 -6.69 19.18 5.51
N PRO A 51 -7.02 19.11 6.82
CA PRO A 51 -6.30 18.26 7.78
C PRO A 51 -6.39 16.76 7.47
N HIS A 52 -7.49 16.28 6.87
CA HIS A 52 -7.63 14.88 6.48
C HIS A 52 -6.74 14.52 5.27
N LEU A 53 -6.58 15.45 4.32
CA LEU A 53 -5.65 15.26 3.20
C LEU A 53 -4.20 15.40 3.68
N ASP A 54 -3.94 16.30 4.64
CA ASP A 54 -2.61 16.43 5.24
C ASP A 54 -2.18 15.12 5.92
N ALA A 55 -3.07 14.49 6.70
CA ALA A 55 -2.82 13.18 7.31
C ALA A 55 -2.62 12.09 6.25
N LEU A 56 -3.46 12.06 5.20
CA LEU A 56 -3.33 11.10 4.11
C LEU A 56 -1.97 11.23 3.40
N MET A 57 -1.47 12.44 3.19
CA MET A 57 -0.16 12.69 2.59
C MET A 57 0.99 12.34 3.54
N ALA A 58 0.82 12.50 4.85
CA ALA A 58 1.82 12.14 5.86
C ALA A 58 2.01 10.61 5.99
N GLU A 59 0.95 9.84 5.79
CA GLU A 59 0.98 8.37 5.79
C GLU A 59 1.27 7.76 4.42
N GLY A 60 1.23 8.58 3.37
CA GLY A 60 1.29 8.15 1.98
C GLY A 60 2.41 8.77 1.17
N MET A 61 2.12 8.98 -0.10
CA MET A 61 3.01 9.62 -1.07
C MET A 61 2.32 10.84 -1.65
N ARG A 62 3.08 11.94 -1.77
CA ARG A 62 2.65 13.19 -2.40
C ARG A 62 3.43 13.43 -3.68
N PHE A 63 2.77 13.93 -4.71
CA PHE A 63 3.39 14.28 -5.98
C PHE A 63 3.39 15.79 -6.17
N ASP A 64 4.55 16.43 -6.01
CA ASP A 64 4.71 17.88 -6.19
C ASP A 64 4.66 18.30 -7.68
N SER A 65 4.61 17.34 -8.61
CA SER A 65 4.56 17.57 -10.06
C SER A 65 3.68 16.53 -10.75
N PHE A 66 2.36 16.67 -10.57
CA PHE A 66 1.33 15.87 -11.25
C PHE A 66 0.61 16.74 -12.28
N TYR A 67 0.62 16.32 -13.56
CA TYR A 67 0.00 17.06 -14.66
C TYR A 67 -1.22 16.29 -15.20
N ALA A 68 -2.29 17.03 -15.50
CA ALA A 68 -3.43 16.53 -16.25
C ALA A 68 -3.27 16.84 -17.75
N ASN A 69 -3.82 15.97 -18.61
CA ASN A 69 -3.79 16.10 -20.07
C ASN A 69 -5.03 16.81 -20.61
#